data_AF-A0AAW3HXT1-F1
#
_entry.id   AF-A0AAW3HXT1-F1
#
_cell.length_a   1.000
_cell.length_b   1.000
_cell.length_c   1.000
_cell.angle_alpha   90.00
_cell.angle_beta   90.00
_cell.angle_gamma   90.00
#
_symmetry.space_group_name_H-M   'P 1'
#
loop_
_entity.id
_entity.type
_entity.pdbx_description
1 polymer ?
#
loop_
_entity_poly.entity_id
_entity_poly.type
_entity_poly.pdbx_seq_one_letter_code
_entity_poly.pdbx_strand_id
1 'polypeptide(L)'
;MLISAPFLRAVLQAEDAESNAYWSLGEKSGKGAFPVSHQFGWHGGVHLVAPGSPQNPEPVRAIADGVVVYARASDKPKPAIDSATPSNDPLMYYKGWTSNGVLVLKHDTEIGEGVSVTFYSIYQHLHALEKNAGTKLALNTGDKVYRKEAIAQAGYIYGEPHRIHFEIVADKANVERLLGRSTGEQKSKEGRRDCVWGDIHFVLPANTPLYDTNPREFRSTYLTRLFQSGQPGSNDRPDAIASLFGTTPDQLWKMNRKSISGAKREGDEKTWFNWVTGAHQNMFDLPTPSATERTIYVPGVYGALADRFPSGSNPDHWANWHVPVAARTTAELIISISEQRGVFTVTARNRQGKVTGILQGAAEKSESSYELYNTAVKNYPGCPSAGFEMLRFGRVLGPDAPAQSDLYNGRLPHIRRVRLSDGSIFFVDLNAAGVRVYSDADFPHWQGWTFIDDDLDGNSRCDSGTLLNLIEPLKPM
;
A
#
# COMPACT_ATOMS: atom_id res chain seq x y z
N MET A 1 -8.46 -10.05 2.14
CA MET A 1 -7.78 -10.21 3.45
C MET A 1 -7.82 -11.68 3.81
N LEU A 2 -6.64 -12.28 3.99
CA LEU A 2 -6.41 -13.72 4.21
C LEU A 2 -6.85 -14.21 5.61
N ILE A 3 -6.55 -13.40 6.63
CA ILE A 3 -6.79 -13.68 8.05
C ILE A 3 -7.89 -12.74 8.59
N SER A 4 -8.87 -13.22 9.34
CA SER A 4 -9.93 -12.42 9.96
C SER A 4 -9.76 -12.40 11.47
N ALA A 5 -10.47 -11.51 12.15
CA ALA A 5 -10.59 -11.59 13.60
C ALA A 5 -11.30 -12.90 13.99
N PRO A 6 -10.94 -13.50 15.14
CA PRO A 6 -11.62 -14.69 15.68
C PRO A 6 -13.03 -14.38 16.20
N PHE A 7 -13.40 -13.11 16.35
CA PHE A 7 -14.76 -12.65 16.63
C PHE A 7 -15.19 -11.61 15.57
N LEU A 8 -16.43 -11.68 15.10
CA LEU A 8 -17.00 -10.62 14.25
C LEU A 8 -17.64 -9.55 15.14
N ARG A 9 -17.51 -8.29 14.74
CA ARG A 9 -18.28 -7.18 15.34
C ARG A 9 -19.35 -6.74 14.35
N ALA A 10 -20.57 -6.55 14.83
CA ALA A 10 -21.72 -6.15 14.01
C ALA A 10 -21.58 -4.72 13.44
N VAL A 11 -20.81 -3.84 14.10
CA VAL A 11 -20.55 -2.45 13.67
C VAL A 11 -19.10 -2.09 14.02
N LEU A 12 -18.36 -1.57 13.03
CA LEU A 12 -17.11 -0.85 13.27
C LEU A 12 -17.47 0.62 13.53
N GLN A 13 -17.40 1.08 14.78
CA GLN A 13 -17.56 2.48 15.18
C GLN A 13 -16.27 3.27 14.91
N ALA A 14 -16.37 4.59 14.73
CA ALA A 14 -15.21 5.45 14.44
C ALA A 14 -14.17 5.47 15.58
N GLU A 15 -14.62 5.26 16.82
CA GLU A 15 -13.78 5.14 18.02
C GLU A 15 -13.07 3.77 18.12
N ASP A 16 -13.43 2.79 17.28
CA ASP A 16 -12.75 1.49 17.21
C ASP A 16 -11.35 1.57 16.56
N ALA A 17 -11.07 2.66 15.82
CA ALA A 17 -9.73 2.91 15.28
C ALA A 17 -8.72 3.29 16.38
N GLU A 18 -9.18 3.95 17.46
CA GLU A 18 -8.34 4.35 18.59
C GLU A 18 -8.43 3.40 19.80
N SER A 19 -9.56 2.71 20.01
CA SER A 19 -9.78 1.79 21.15
C SER A 19 -9.43 0.32 20.86
N ASN A 20 -8.44 0.10 20.00
CA ASN A 20 -8.10 -1.21 19.44
C ASN A 20 -7.42 -2.14 20.48
N ALA A 21 -8.18 -2.56 21.50
CA ALA A 21 -7.77 -3.50 22.55
C ALA A 21 -7.37 -4.89 22.01
N TYR A 22 -7.61 -5.16 20.72
CA TYR A 22 -7.08 -6.34 20.02
C TYR A 22 -5.58 -6.25 19.72
N TRP A 23 -4.98 -5.05 19.73
CA TRP A 23 -3.65 -4.80 19.15
C TRP A 23 -2.72 -3.97 20.03
N SER A 24 -3.11 -3.59 21.25
CA SER A 24 -2.17 -2.98 22.17
C SER A 24 -1.17 -4.04 22.64
N LEU A 25 0.11 -3.86 22.29
CA LEU A 25 1.21 -4.53 22.96
C LEU A 25 1.14 -4.15 24.46
N GLY A 26 0.92 -5.14 25.31
CA GLY A 26 0.87 -4.98 26.77
C GLY A 26 -0.40 -4.33 27.31
N GLU A 27 -1.26 -5.14 27.93
CA GLU A 27 -1.98 -4.67 29.11
C GLU A 27 -0.92 -4.39 30.18
N LYS A 28 -0.58 -3.11 30.40
CA LYS A 28 0.38 -2.69 31.44
C LYS A 28 -0.11 -3.24 32.78
N SER A 29 0.58 -4.25 33.32
CA SER A 29 0.40 -4.91 34.64
C SER A 29 -0.63 -6.05 34.79
N GLY A 30 -1.16 -6.64 33.71
CA GLY A 30 -2.11 -7.76 33.78
C GLY A 30 -1.51 -9.18 33.84
N LYS A 31 -2.22 -10.12 34.51
CA LYS A 31 -1.92 -11.56 34.50
C LYS A 31 -2.22 -12.15 33.10
N GLY A 32 -1.18 -12.41 32.30
CA GLY A 32 -1.32 -12.98 30.94
C GLY A 32 -1.31 -11.95 29.82
N ALA A 33 -0.50 -10.89 29.96
CA ALA A 33 -0.28 -9.90 28.91
C ALA A 33 0.56 -10.49 27.75
N PHE A 34 0.23 -10.11 26.52
CA PHE A 34 1.03 -10.37 25.33
C PHE A 34 1.97 -9.19 25.07
N PRO A 35 3.22 -9.43 24.62
CA PRO A 35 3.88 -10.72 24.37
C PRO A 35 4.65 -11.29 25.57
N VAL A 36 4.70 -10.55 26.67
CA VAL A 36 5.45 -10.90 27.89
C VAL A 36 4.50 -10.84 29.08
N SER A 37 4.44 -11.93 29.84
CA SER A 37 3.59 -12.09 31.01
C SER A 37 4.34 -11.79 32.33
N HIS A 38 3.70 -12.10 33.46
CA HIS A 38 4.30 -11.93 34.79
C HIS A 38 5.65 -12.67 34.90
N GLN A 39 6.60 -12.10 35.64
CA GLN A 39 7.98 -12.62 35.79
C GLN A 39 8.77 -12.75 34.47
N PHE A 40 8.42 -11.94 33.46
CA PHE A 40 9.05 -11.97 32.14
C PHE A 40 8.89 -13.31 31.41
N GLY A 41 7.84 -14.08 31.67
CA GLY A 41 7.59 -15.30 30.89
C GLY A 41 7.04 -14.97 29.49
N TRP A 42 7.52 -15.65 28.44
CA TRP A 42 6.93 -15.55 27.11
C TRP A 42 5.43 -15.90 27.13
N HIS A 43 4.62 -15.11 26.44
CA HIS A 43 3.19 -15.35 26.28
C HIS A 43 2.86 -15.36 24.78
N GLY A 44 2.65 -16.55 24.21
CA GLY A 44 2.55 -16.76 22.76
C GLY A 44 1.36 -16.11 22.06
N GLY A 45 0.36 -15.66 22.82
CA GLY A 45 -0.87 -15.10 22.28
C GLY A 45 -1.54 -14.08 23.18
N VAL A 46 -2.75 -13.70 22.80
CA VAL A 46 -3.55 -12.67 23.49
C VAL A 46 -4.77 -13.28 24.15
N HIS A 47 -5.16 -12.76 25.31
CA HIS A 47 -6.47 -13.03 25.88
C HIS A 47 -7.51 -12.10 25.26
N LEU A 48 -8.54 -12.68 24.64
CA LEU A 48 -9.61 -11.94 23.98
C LEU A 48 -10.93 -12.17 24.69
N VAL A 49 -11.74 -11.11 24.81
CA VAL A 49 -13.12 -11.17 25.29
C VAL A 49 -14.06 -11.19 24.09
N ALA A 50 -14.96 -12.15 24.03
CA ALA A 50 -15.97 -12.22 22.97
C ALA A 50 -16.90 -11.00 23.06
N PRO A 51 -17.09 -10.23 21.96
CA PRO A 51 -18.03 -9.13 21.94
C PRO A 51 -19.48 -9.63 21.98
N GLY A 52 -20.42 -8.79 22.38
CA GLY A 52 -21.84 -9.14 22.48
C GLY A 52 -22.40 -8.95 23.89
N SER A 53 -23.69 -9.25 24.08
CA SER A 53 -24.26 -9.24 25.43
C SER A 53 -23.82 -10.49 26.19
N PRO A 54 -23.78 -10.48 27.54
CA PRO A 54 -23.43 -11.67 28.31
C PRO A 54 -24.32 -12.90 28.01
N GLN A 55 -25.56 -12.67 27.57
CA GLN A 55 -26.49 -13.74 27.20
C GLN A 55 -26.34 -14.23 25.76
N ASN A 56 -25.68 -13.45 24.90
CA ASN A 56 -25.48 -13.77 23.49
C ASN A 56 -24.10 -13.26 23.03
N PRO A 57 -23.01 -13.84 23.54
CA PRO A 57 -21.66 -13.53 23.09
C PRO A 57 -21.46 -14.01 21.64
N GLU A 58 -20.61 -13.32 20.89
CA GLU A 58 -20.21 -13.74 19.56
C GLU A 58 -19.42 -15.07 19.63
N PRO A 59 -19.75 -16.07 18.80
CA PRO A 59 -18.98 -17.31 18.72
C PRO A 59 -17.56 -17.06 18.23
N VAL A 60 -16.64 -17.94 18.64
CA VAL A 60 -15.29 -18.01 18.09
C VAL A 60 -15.36 -18.53 16.66
N ARG A 61 -14.66 -17.87 15.74
CA ARG A 61 -14.66 -18.17 14.32
C ARG A 61 -13.27 -18.50 13.79
N ALA A 62 -13.24 -19.34 12.76
CA ALA A 62 -12.02 -19.63 12.03
C ALA A 62 -11.50 -18.35 11.36
N ILE A 63 -10.25 -17.99 11.62
CA ILE A 63 -9.64 -16.79 11.04
C ILE A 63 -9.32 -16.92 9.55
N ALA A 64 -9.18 -18.16 9.06
CA ALA A 64 -8.84 -18.51 7.70
C ALA A 64 -9.34 -19.93 7.41
N ASP A 65 -9.43 -20.29 6.14
CA ASP A 65 -9.70 -21.66 5.72
C ASP A 65 -8.61 -22.59 6.26
N GLY A 66 -8.98 -23.79 6.70
CA GLY A 66 -8.02 -24.69 7.30
C GLY A 66 -8.55 -26.08 7.60
N VAL A 67 -7.67 -26.87 8.22
CA VAL A 67 -7.95 -28.24 8.67
C VAL A 67 -7.64 -28.32 10.16
N VAL A 68 -8.54 -28.95 10.91
CA VAL A 68 -8.32 -29.25 12.32
C VAL A 68 -7.17 -30.25 12.44
N VAL A 69 -6.09 -29.87 13.11
CA VAL A 69 -4.95 -30.78 13.39
C VAL A 69 -4.93 -31.25 14.85
N TYR A 70 -5.62 -30.53 15.73
CA TYR A 70 -5.85 -30.94 17.10
C TYR A 70 -7.15 -30.34 17.63
N ALA A 71 -7.95 -31.16 18.33
CA ALA A 71 -9.16 -30.73 19.00
C ALA A 71 -9.28 -31.45 20.35
N ARG A 72 -9.53 -30.68 21.40
CA ARG A 72 -9.84 -31.17 22.75
C ARG A 72 -11.08 -30.46 23.27
N ALA A 73 -12.12 -31.22 23.59
CA ALA A 73 -13.30 -30.70 24.25
C ALA A 73 -12.97 -30.17 25.65
N SER A 74 -13.73 -29.18 26.12
CA SER A 74 -13.60 -28.67 27.48
C SER A 74 -14.38 -29.54 28.47
N ASP A 75 -13.87 -29.62 29.69
CA ASP A 75 -14.67 -30.05 30.83
C ASP A 75 -15.82 -29.05 31.09
N LYS A 76 -16.88 -29.54 31.74
CA LYS A 76 -18.03 -28.71 32.13
C LYS A 76 -17.55 -27.57 33.04
N PRO A 77 -17.90 -26.30 32.75
CA PRO A 77 -17.45 -25.17 33.56
C PRO A 77 -17.90 -25.25 35.01
N LYS A 78 -17.02 -24.83 35.91
CA LYS A 78 -17.28 -24.70 37.35
C LYS A 78 -16.92 -23.28 37.83
N PRO A 79 -17.62 -22.22 37.38
CA PRO A 79 -17.16 -20.83 37.53
C PRO A 79 -17.01 -20.33 38.99
N ALA A 80 -17.51 -21.06 39.98
CA ALA A 80 -17.33 -20.78 41.40
C ALA A 80 -16.76 -21.99 42.15
N ILE A 81 -16.01 -21.73 43.22
CA ILE A 81 -15.62 -22.75 44.19
C ILE A 81 -16.86 -23.06 45.04
N ASP A 82 -17.49 -24.21 44.79
CA ASP A 82 -18.54 -24.76 45.66
C ASP A 82 -17.99 -25.90 46.53
N SER A 83 -18.79 -26.38 47.49
CA SER A 83 -18.40 -27.48 48.39
C SER A 83 -18.10 -28.81 47.68
N ALA A 84 -18.43 -28.93 46.39
CA ALA A 84 -18.17 -30.09 45.55
C ALA A 84 -16.91 -29.95 44.68
N THR A 85 -16.32 -28.75 44.60
CA THR A 85 -15.12 -28.47 43.83
C THR A 85 -13.90 -28.41 44.76
N PRO A 86 -12.99 -29.39 44.69
CA PRO A 86 -11.77 -29.36 45.48
C PRO A 86 -10.97 -28.09 45.17
N SER A 87 -10.44 -27.43 46.21
CA SER A 87 -9.55 -26.26 46.03
C SER A 87 -8.24 -26.58 45.28
N ASN A 88 -7.97 -27.87 45.03
CA ASN A 88 -6.83 -28.39 44.28
C ASN A 88 -7.19 -28.90 42.87
N ASP A 89 -8.40 -28.63 42.35
CA ASP A 89 -8.72 -28.92 40.96
C ASP A 89 -7.72 -28.15 40.05
N PRO A 90 -6.99 -28.83 39.14
CA PRO A 90 -5.96 -28.20 38.32
C PRO A 90 -6.50 -27.14 37.35
N LEU A 91 -7.82 -27.02 37.18
CA LEU A 91 -8.46 -25.98 36.37
C LEU A 91 -8.96 -24.79 37.21
N MET A 92 -8.84 -24.86 38.54
CA MET A 92 -9.12 -23.74 39.45
C MET A 92 -7.88 -22.86 39.60
N TYR A 93 -7.66 -21.98 38.62
CA TYR A 93 -6.53 -21.04 38.64
C TYR A 93 -6.92 -19.72 39.31
N TYR A 94 -6.10 -19.28 40.26
CA TYR A 94 -6.27 -18.03 41.00
C TYR A 94 -7.64 -17.87 41.67
N LYS A 95 -8.60 -17.26 40.97
CA LYS A 95 -9.91 -16.84 41.49
C LYS A 95 -11.07 -17.63 40.91
N GLY A 96 -10.84 -18.54 39.97
CA GLY A 96 -11.92 -19.34 39.40
C GLY A 96 -11.50 -20.27 38.27
N TRP A 97 -12.50 -20.90 37.68
CA TRP A 97 -12.32 -21.89 36.62
C TRP A 97 -11.68 -21.30 35.37
N THR A 98 -10.75 -22.07 34.80
CA THR A 98 -10.18 -21.83 33.48
C THR A 98 -10.50 -23.01 32.58
N SER A 99 -11.24 -22.75 31.50
CA SER A 99 -11.61 -23.76 30.51
C SER A 99 -10.37 -24.41 29.88
N ASN A 100 -10.46 -25.71 29.58
CA ASN A 100 -9.37 -26.47 28.97
C ASN A 100 -9.68 -26.92 27.53
N GLY A 101 -10.77 -26.46 26.91
CA GLY A 101 -11.01 -26.68 25.49
C GLY A 101 -9.91 -26.06 24.63
N VAL A 102 -9.40 -26.81 23.66
CA VAL A 102 -8.33 -26.38 22.74
C VAL A 102 -8.66 -26.80 21.32
N LEU A 103 -8.38 -25.91 20.37
CA LEU A 103 -8.48 -26.18 18.94
C LEU A 103 -7.22 -25.64 18.26
N VAL A 104 -6.61 -26.44 17.39
CA VAL A 104 -5.50 -26.02 16.53
C VAL A 104 -5.89 -26.27 15.08
N LEU A 105 -5.83 -25.21 14.28
CA LEU A 105 -6.07 -25.26 12.86
C LEU A 105 -4.74 -25.11 12.12
N LYS A 106 -4.51 -25.95 11.12
CA LYS A 106 -3.48 -25.76 10.11
C LYS A 106 -4.08 -25.03 8.92
N HIS A 107 -3.40 -23.99 8.47
CA HIS A 107 -3.75 -23.21 7.31
C HIS A 107 -2.67 -23.36 6.25
N ASP A 108 -3.07 -23.76 5.05
CA ASP A 108 -2.22 -23.73 3.87
C ASP A 108 -2.84 -22.72 2.90
N THR A 109 -2.07 -21.71 2.51
CA THR A 109 -2.60 -20.64 1.68
C THR A 109 -1.57 -20.04 0.75
N GLU A 110 -2.05 -19.37 -0.28
CA GLU A 110 -1.26 -18.66 -1.28
C GLU A 110 -1.46 -17.15 -1.08
N ILE A 111 -0.37 -16.39 -1.05
CA ILE A 111 -0.36 -14.96 -0.71
C ILE A 111 0.05 -14.07 -1.89
N GLY A 112 -0.16 -14.54 -3.11
CA GLY A 112 0.34 -13.93 -4.33
C GLY A 112 1.71 -14.42 -4.77
N GLU A 113 1.94 -14.33 -6.07
CA GLU A 113 3.15 -14.66 -6.83
C GLU A 113 3.57 -16.13 -6.71
N GLY A 114 2.61 -17.02 -6.45
CA GLY A 114 2.85 -18.44 -6.22
C GLY A 114 3.47 -18.72 -4.85
N VAL A 115 3.45 -17.75 -3.93
CA VAL A 115 4.02 -17.91 -2.60
C VAL A 115 3.02 -18.62 -1.71
N SER A 116 3.31 -19.88 -1.38
CA SER A 116 2.54 -20.64 -0.39
C SER A 116 3.14 -20.53 1.00
N VAL A 117 2.27 -20.36 2.00
CA VAL A 117 2.63 -20.27 3.41
C VAL A 117 1.75 -21.22 4.21
N THR A 118 2.39 -21.95 5.12
CA THR A 118 1.71 -22.71 6.17
C THR A 118 1.84 -21.97 7.49
N PHE A 119 0.71 -21.78 8.17
CA PHE A 119 0.68 -21.26 9.54
C PHE A 119 -0.41 -21.98 10.34
N TYR A 120 -0.40 -21.79 11.65
CA TYR A 120 -1.36 -22.40 12.56
C TYR A 120 -2.06 -21.30 13.36
N SER A 121 -3.33 -21.55 13.68
CA SER A 121 -4.03 -20.77 14.71
C SER A 121 -4.41 -21.67 15.87
N ILE A 122 -4.14 -21.18 17.09
CA ILE A 122 -4.36 -21.90 18.34
C ILE A 122 -5.43 -21.14 19.12
N TYR A 123 -6.50 -21.84 19.46
CA TYR A 123 -7.61 -21.31 20.25
C TYR A 123 -7.68 -22.11 21.54
N GLN A 124 -7.47 -21.47 22.68
CA GLN A 124 -7.52 -22.11 23.99
C GLN A 124 -8.57 -21.46 24.88
N HIS A 125 -8.85 -22.13 26.00
CA HIS A 125 -9.90 -21.75 26.95
C HIS A 125 -11.30 -21.74 26.34
N LEU A 126 -11.54 -22.64 25.37
CA LEU A 126 -12.85 -22.78 24.74
C LEU A 126 -13.82 -23.53 25.67
N HIS A 127 -15.10 -23.18 25.60
CA HIS A 127 -16.15 -23.88 26.34
C HIS A 127 -16.70 -25.08 25.57
N ALA A 128 -16.98 -24.90 24.28
CA ALA A 128 -17.55 -25.93 23.42
C ALA A 128 -16.93 -25.82 22.04
N LEU A 129 -16.69 -26.96 21.39
CA LEU A 129 -16.31 -27.05 20.00
C LEU A 129 -17.57 -27.34 19.18
N GLU A 130 -17.85 -26.52 18.18
CA GLU A 130 -19.08 -26.61 17.39
C GLU A 130 -18.72 -26.64 15.91
N LYS A 131 -19.07 -27.74 15.23
CA LYS A 131 -19.09 -27.80 13.77
C LYS A 131 -20.42 -27.23 13.30
N ASN A 132 -20.43 -26.18 12.47
CA ASN A 132 -21.64 -25.48 12.04
C ASN A 132 -22.57 -25.05 13.20
N ALA A 133 -22.59 -23.75 13.52
CA ALA A 133 -23.46 -23.19 14.56
C ALA A 133 -24.89 -23.76 14.50
N GLY A 134 -25.34 -24.38 15.60
CA GLY A 134 -26.66 -25.01 15.70
C GLY A 134 -26.70 -26.54 15.59
N THR A 135 -25.64 -27.21 15.09
CA THR A 135 -25.64 -28.70 15.02
C THR A 135 -25.02 -29.38 16.24
N LYS A 136 -24.25 -28.64 17.06
CA LYS A 136 -23.56 -29.12 18.29
C LYS A 136 -22.67 -30.35 18.09
N LEU A 137 -22.19 -30.59 16.87
CA LEU A 137 -21.23 -31.66 16.57
C LEU A 137 -19.81 -31.20 16.96
N ALA A 138 -19.05 -32.07 17.64
CA ALA A 138 -17.66 -31.77 17.96
C ALA A 138 -16.81 -31.75 16.68
N LEU A 139 -15.91 -30.76 16.56
CA LEU A 139 -14.86 -30.76 15.55
C LEU A 139 -13.82 -31.82 15.89
N ASN A 140 -13.42 -32.60 14.89
CA ASN A 140 -12.41 -33.64 15.01
C ASN A 140 -11.21 -33.36 14.11
N THR A 141 -10.06 -33.93 14.43
CA THR A 141 -8.88 -33.90 13.56
C THR A 141 -9.25 -34.36 12.14
N GLY A 142 -8.82 -33.58 11.14
CA GLY A 142 -9.13 -33.79 9.73
C GLY A 142 -10.38 -33.06 9.22
N ASP A 143 -11.23 -32.53 10.11
CA ASP A 143 -12.35 -31.68 9.69
C ASP A 143 -11.84 -30.41 9.00
N LYS A 144 -12.51 -30.02 7.92
CA LYS A 144 -12.30 -28.74 7.24
C LYS A 144 -13.15 -27.67 7.89
N VAL A 145 -12.58 -26.48 8.03
CA VAL A 145 -13.27 -25.27 8.48
C VAL A 145 -12.99 -24.14 7.49
N TYR A 146 -13.96 -23.25 7.34
CA TYR A 146 -13.86 -22.13 6.42
C TYR A 146 -13.78 -20.80 7.17
N ARG A 147 -13.07 -19.84 6.60
CA ARG A 147 -12.90 -18.49 7.14
C ARG A 147 -14.25 -17.89 7.54
N LYS A 148 -14.32 -17.38 8.78
CA LYS A 148 -15.51 -16.84 9.47
C LYS A 148 -16.57 -17.86 9.89
N GLU A 149 -16.39 -19.15 9.62
CA GLU A 149 -17.25 -20.19 10.19
C GLU A 149 -17.14 -20.19 11.71
N ALA A 150 -18.27 -20.30 12.41
CA ALA A 150 -18.29 -20.45 13.85
C ALA A 150 -17.82 -21.86 14.21
N ILE A 151 -16.76 -21.95 15.02
CA ILE A 151 -16.03 -23.19 15.32
C ILE A 151 -16.02 -23.53 16.80
N ALA A 152 -16.32 -22.57 17.68
CA ALA A 152 -16.34 -22.78 19.12
C ALA A 152 -17.08 -21.66 19.88
N GLN A 153 -17.36 -21.92 21.15
CA GLN A 153 -17.80 -20.92 22.12
C GLN A 153 -16.64 -20.53 23.04
N ALA A 154 -16.51 -19.24 23.33
CA ALA A 154 -15.53 -18.75 24.29
C ALA A 154 -15.85 -19.29 25.69
N GLY A 155 -14.81 -19.67 26.44
CA GLY A 155 -14.95 -20.24 27.78
C GLY A 155 -14.58 -19.26 28.86
N TYR A 156 -13.98 -19.78 29.92
CA TYR A 156 -13.63 -19.02 31.11
C TYR A 156 -12.12 -18.93 31.28
N ILE A 157 -11.65 -17.78 31.76
CA ILE A 157 -10.27 -17.60 32.23
C ILE A 157 -10.34 -17.01 33.63
N TYR A 158 -9.82 -17.72 34.63
CA TYR A 158 -9.81 -17.31 36.03
C TYR A 158 -11.20 -16.98 36.59
N GLY A 159 -12.24 -17.67 36.13
CA GLY A 159 -13.64 -17.45 36.50
C GLY A 159 -14.37 -16.41 35.64
N GLU A 160 -13.66 -15.63 34.82
CA GLU A 160 -14.27 -14.63 33.94
C GLU A 160 -14.78 -15.28 32.65
N PRO A 161 -16.08 -15.15 32.32
CA PRO A 161 -16.68 -15.78 31.14
C PRO A 161 -16.29 -15.10 29.83
N HIS A 162 -16.61 -15.77 28.72
CA HIS A 162 -16.50 -15.26 27.35
C HIS A 162 -15.08 -14.86 26.95
N ARG A 163 -14.07 -15.60 27.43
CA ARG A 163 -12.66 -15.34 27.14
C ARG A 163 -11.99 -16.51 26.42
N ILE A 164 -11.03 -16.21 25.56
CA ILE A 164 -10.14 -17.18 24.93
C ILE A 164 -8.69 -16.72 25.02
N HIS A 165 -7.75 -17.65 24.95
CA HIS A 165 -6.38 -17.36 24.54
C HIS A 165 -6.23 -17.68 23.05
N PHE A 166 -5.59 -16.80 22.29
CA PHE A 166 -5.49 -16.92 20.84
C PHE A 166 -4.09 -16.61 20.32
N GLU A 167 -3.57 -17.51 19.48
CA GLU A 167 -2.24 -17.41 18.87
C GLU A 167 -2.30 -17.61 17.35
N ILE A 168 -1.40 -16.96 16.62
CA ILE A 168 -1.07 -17.27 15.23
C ILE A 168 0.43 -17.56 15.17
N VAL A 169 0.80 -18.75 14.72
CA VAL A 169 2.19 -19.19 14.71
C VAL A 169 2.58 -19.77 13.36
N ALA A 170 3.83 -19.56 12.96
CA ALA A 170 4.43 -20.16 11.79
C ALA A 170 5.90 -20.45 12.09
N ASP A 171 6.46 -21.47 11.44
CA ASP A 171 7.91 -21.69 11.53
C ASP A 171 8.68 -20.56 10.83
N LYS A 172 9.99 -20.48 11.11
CA LYS A 172 10.88 -19.46 10.53
C LYS A 172 10.80 -19.40 9.01
N ALA A 173 10.81 -20.55 8.33
CA ALA A 173 10.81 -20.58 6.87
C ALA A 173 9.49 -20.02 6.29
N ASN A 174 8.36 -20.28 6.95
CA ASN A 174 7.07 -19.74 6.54
C ASN A 174 6.93 -18.25 6.87
N VAL A 175 7.47 -17.77 7.99
CA VAL A 175 7.57 -16.33 8.29
C VAL A 175 8.41 -15.60 7.23
N GLU A 176 9.56 -16.16 6.86
CA GLU A 176 10.43 -15.60 5.82
C GLU A 176 9.74 -15.54 4.45
N ARG A 177 9.00 -16.60 4.07
CA ARG A 177 8.19 -16.62 2.84
C ARG A 177 7.07 -15.58 2.88
N LEU A 178 6.34 -15.49 4.00
CA LEU A 178 5.23 -14.56 4.19
C LEU A 178 5.70 -13.11 4.03
N LEU A 179 6.77 -12.75 4.74
CA LEU A 179 7.28 -11.38 4.80
C LEU A 179 8.20 -11.03 3.62
N GLY A 180 8.68 -12.02 2.85
CA GLY A 180 9.66 -11.83 1.78
C GLY A 180 11.05 -11.43 2.29
N ARG A 181 11.28 -11.53 3.61
CA ARG A 181 12.51 -11.15 4.32
C ARG A 181 12.53 -11.82 5.69
N SER A 182 13.75 -12.02 6.22
CA SER A 182 13.97 -12.60 7.55
C SER A 182 14.33 -11.57 8.62
N THR A 183 14.80 -10.39 8.21
CA THR A 183 15.27 -9.32 9.09
C THR A 183 15.17 -7.95 8.40
N GLY A 184 15.36 -6.88 9.17
CA GLY A 184 15.67 -5.54 8.66
C GLY A 184 14.49 -4.85 7.97
N GLU A 185 14.82 -3.94 7.03
CA GLU A 185 13.88 -3.09 6.28
C GLU A 185 13.44 -3.73 4.95
N GLN A 186 12.31 -3.27 4.41
CA GLN A 186 11.81 -3.70 3.10
C GLN A 186 12.63 -3.00 2.01
N LYS A 187 13.21 -3.79 1.10
CA LYS A 187 14.16 -3.33 0.07
C LYS A 187 13.84 -3.84 -1.33
N SER A 188 12.82 -4.67 -1.52
CA SER A 188 12.43 -5.12 -2.86
C SER A 188 12.11 -3.90 -3.74
N LYS A 189 12.39 -3.99 -5.05
CA LYS A 189 12.14 -2.86 -5.97
C LYS A 189 10.65 -2.51 -6.03
N GLU A 190 9.80 -3.52 -5.89
CA GLU A 190 8.35 -3.45 -5.95
C GLU A 190 7.77 -4.55 -5.05
N GLY A 191 6.59 -4.31 -4.48
CA GLY A 191 5.79 -5.32 -3.78
C GLY A 191 5.01 -6.24 -4.72
N ARG A 192 4.26 -7.18 -4.17
CA ARG A 192 3.54 -8.20 -4.95
C ARG A 192 2.50 -7.60 -5.91
N ARG A 193 2.28 -8.22 -7.07
CA ARG A 193 1.32 -7.70 -8.08
C ARG A 193 -0.07 -8.32 -8.04
N ASP A 194 -0.21 -9.56 -7.60
CA ASP A 194 -1.48 -10.28 -7.54
C ASP A 194 -2.09 -10.32 -6.13
N CYS A 195 -1.31 -10.02 -5.10
CA CYS A 195 -1.79 -9.78 -3.74
C CYS A 195 -1.54 -8.32 -3.33
N VAL A 196 -2.51 -7.47 -3.65
CA VAL A 196 -2.48 -6.03 -3.35
C VAL A 196 -3.70 -5.68 -2.51
N TRP A 197 -3.49 -5.25 -1.26
CA TRP A 197 -4.58 -4.85 -0.38
C TRP A 197 -4.11 -3.81 0.64
N GLY A 198 -5.09 -3.11 1.22
CA GLY A 198 -4.84 -2.04 2.18
C GLY A 198 -4.33 -0.77 1.52
N ASP A 199 -3.51 -0.03 2.25
CA ASP A 199 -2.88 1.19 1.77
C ASP A 199 -1.79 0.88 0.74
N ILE A 200 -1.53 1.83 -0.15
CA ILE A 200 -0.44 1.76 -1.12
C ILE A 200 0.65 2.75 -0.71
N HIS A 201 1.89 2.29 -0.67
CA HIS A 201 3.04 3.06 -0.20
C HIS A 201 4.08 3.25 -1.29
N PHE A 202 4.52 4.49 -1.47
CA PHE A 202 5.53 4.92 -2.41
C PHE A 202 6.73 5.45 -1.62
N VAL A 203 7.87 4.81 -1.79
CA VAL A 203 9.11 5.24 -1.15
C VAL A 203 9.91 6.06 -2.15
N LEU A 204 9.85 7.37 -1.97
CA LEU A 204 10.56 8.35 -2.79
C LEU A 204 12.00 8.47 -2.29
N PRO A 205 13.02 8.34 -3.15
CA PRO A 205 14.40 8.56 -2.73
C PRO A 205 14.63 10.03 -2.33
N ALA A 206 15.79 10.29 -1.71
CA ALA A 206 16.28 11.67 -1.61
C ALA A 206 16.48 12.25 -3.04
N ASN A 207 16.48 13.57 -3.14
CA ASN A 207 16.63 14.33 -4.37
C ASN A 207 15.48 14.18 -5.39
N THR A 208 14.32 13.64 -4.97
CA THR A 208 13.11 13.59 -5.80
C THR A 208 12.58 15.01 -6.05
N PRO A 209 12.37 15.41 -7.33
CA PRO A 209 11.82 16.72 -7.67
C PRO A 209 10.39 16.95 -7.16
N LEU A 210 10.13 18.17 -6.71
CA LEU A 210 8.83 18.68 -6.28
C LEU A 210 8.49 19.92 -7.11
N TYR A 211 7.24 20.00 -7.59
CA TYR A 211 6.80 21.04 -8.53
C TYR A 211 5.62 21.84 -7.95
N ASP A 212 5.61 23.16 -8.13
CA ASP A 212 4.48 24.03 -7.74
C ASP A 212 3.24 23.81 -8.62
N THR A 213 3.47 23.44 -9.88
CA THR A 213 2.42 23.16 -10.87
C THR A 213 2.48 21.72 -11.33
N ASN A 214 1.37 21.16 -11.80
CA ASN A 214 1.36 19.82 -12.39
C ASN A 214 2.30 19.77 -13.61
N PRO A 215 3.43 19.01 -13.55
CA PRO A 215 4.43 19.02 -14.60
C PRO A 215 3.90 18.48 -15.95
N ARG A 216 2.82 17.67 -15.94
CA ARG A 216 2.20 17.15 -17.18
C ARG A 216 1.37 18.18 -17.92
N GLU A 217 0.95 19.24 -17.25
CA GLU A 217 0.15 20.31 -17.86
C GLU A 217 1.03 21.50 -18.30
N PHE A 218 2.31 21.50 -17.94
CA PHE A 218 3.27 22.51 -18.37
C PHE A 218 3.52 22.41 -19.89
N ARG A 219 3.46 23.56 -20.56
CA ARG A 219 3.73 23.68 -22.00
C ARG A 219 4.71 24.81 -22.23
N SER A 220 5.57 24.61 -23.22
CA SER A 220 6.47 25.64 -23.72
C SER A 220 6.39 25.75 -25.23
N THR A 221 7.12 26.70 -25.80
CA THR A 221 7.18 26.93 -27.24
C THR A 221 8.53 26.51 -27.80
N TYR A 222 8.50 25.89 -28.98
CA TYR A 222 9.68 25.43 -29.70
C TYR A 222 9.64 25.98 -31.13
N LEU A 223 10.68 26.72 -31.52
CA LEU A 223 10.83 27.19 -32.89
C LEU A 223 11.47 26.09 -33.73
N THR A 224 10.69 25.49 -34.62
CA THR A 224 11.18 24.44 -35.53
C THR A 224 12.12 25.02 -36.58
N ARG A 225 13.09 24.22 -37.04
CA ARG A 225 13.99 24.61 -38.15
C ARG A 225 13.25 24.63 -39.49
N LEU A 226 13.67 25.54 -40.37
CA LEU A 226 13.17 25.60 -41.74
C LEU A 226 13.62 24.38 -42.54
N PHE A 227 12.72 23.91 -43.41
CA PHE A 227 13.05 22.91 -44.41
C PHE A 227 14.12 23.45 -45.37
N GLN A 228 15.21 22.70 -45.58
CA GLN A 228 16.21 23.00 -46.60
C GLN A 228 16.38 21.80 -47.54
N SER A 229 16.22 22.03 -48.84
CA SER A 229 16.40 20.99 -49.87
C SER A 229 17.89 20.65 -50.06
N GLY A 230 18.22 19.37 -50.25
CA GLY A 230 19.58 18.91 -50.58
C GLY A 230 20.57 18.82 -49.40
N GLN A 231 20.16 19.12 -48.17
CA GLN A 231 20.99 18.98 -46.96
C GLN A 231 20.47 17.82 -46.09
N PRO A 232 21.15 16.65 -46.05
CA PRO A 232 20.73 15.54 -45.19
C PRO A 232 20.72 15.95 -43.71
N GLY A 233 19.55 15.84 -43.05
CA GLY A 233 19.42 16.10 -41.61
C GLY A 233 19.17 17.56 -41.20
N SER A 234 18.91 18.48 -42.14
CA SER A 234 18.64 19.89 -41.83
C SER A 234 17.26 20.16 -41.24
N ASN A 235 16.34 19.19 -41.28
CA ASN A 235 14.94 19.39 -40.91
C ASN A 235 14.60 18.65 -39.63
N ASP A 236 13.89 19.33 -38.75
CA ASP A 236 13.27 18.67 -37.61
C ASP A 236 12.26 17.62 -38.11
N ARG A 237 12.17 16.50 -37.41
CA ARG A 237 11.15 15.47 -37.65
C ARG A 237 10.27 15.33 -36.41
N PRO A 238 8.97 15.04 -36.55
CA PRO A 238 8.08 14.83 -35.41
C PRO A 238 8.64 13.83 -34.40
N ASP A 239 9.21 12.71 -34.84
CA ASP A 239 9.78 11.68 -33.95
C ASP A 239 11.00 12.17 -33.16
N ALA A 240 11.86 12.97 -33.80
CA ALA A 240 13.06 13.53 -33.17
C ALA A 240 12.68 14.56 -32.11
N ILE A 241 11.71 15.43 -32.41
CA ILE A 241 11.16 16.39 -31.43
C ILE A 241 10.44 15.62 -30.32
N ALA A 242 9.62 14.63 -30.65
CA ALA A 242 8.89 13.85 -29.65
C ALA A 242 9.86 13.18 -28.67
N SER A 243 10.94 12.58 -29.19
CA SER A 243 12.00 11.98 -28.39
C SER A 243 12.71 13.00 -27.50
N LEU A 244 13.00 14.20 -28.03
CA LEU A 244 13.64 15.29 -27.27
C LEU A 244 12.81 15.71 -26.05
N PHE A 245 11.48 15.76 -26.19
CA PHE A 245 10.57 16.18 -25.12
C PHE A 245 9.92 15.02 -24.35
N GLY A 246 10.39 13.78 -24.56
CA GLY A 246 9.91 12.59 -23.85
C GLY A 246 8.43 12.26 -24.10
N THR A 247 7.92 12.55 -25.30
CA THR A 247 6.51 12.41 -25.71
C THR A 247 6.38 11.58 -26.99
N THR A 248 5.19 11.48 -27.59
CA THR A 248 4.95 10.86 -28.91
C THR A 248 4.55 11.89 -29.99
N PRO A 249 4.73 11.57 -31.28
CA PRO A 249 4.25 12.40 -32.39
C PRO A 249 2.75 12.72 -32.30
N ASP A 250 1.93 11.74 -31.94
CA ASP A 250 0.48 11.91 -31.78
C ASP A 250 0.14 12.95 -30.70
N GLN A 251 0.87 12.94 -29.58
CA GLN A 251 0.67 13.94 -28.51
C GLN A 251 1.14 15.33 -28.95
N LEU A 252 2.24 15.42 -29.70
CA LEU A 252 2.66 16.69 -30.32
C LEU A 252 1.58 17.22 -31.26
N TRP A 253 1.00 16.37 -32.11
CA TRP A 253 -0.10 16.75 -32.99
C TRP A 253 -1.31 17.24 -32.19
N LYS A 254 -1.77 16.48 -31.18
CA LYS A 254 -2.91 16.86 -30.34
C LYS A 254 -2.76 18.25 -29.71
N MET A 255 -1.55 18.58 -29.26
CA MET A 255 -1.20 19.88 -28.68
C MET A 255 -1.13 21.01 -29.73
N ASN A 256 -0.81 20.67 -30.98
CA ASN A 256 -0.54 21.62 -32.07
C ASN A 256 -1.61 21.69 -33.16
N ARG A 257 -2.81 21.12 -32.95
CA ARG A 257 -3.95 21.28 -33.87
C ARG A 257 -4.29 22.75 -34.17
N LYS A 258 -3.93 23.64 -33.25
CA LYS A 258 -3.93 25.09 -33.44
C LYS A 258 -2.51 25.64 -33.33
N SER A 259 -2.21 26.66 -34.12
CA SER A 259 -1.01 27.47 -33.97
C SER A 259 -1.04 28.28 -32.67
N ILE A 260 0.07 28.95 -32.36
CA ILE A 260 0.17 29.84 -31.19
C ILE A 260 -0.77 31.05 -31.32
N SER A 261 -1.07 31.49 -32.55
CA SER A 261 -2.08 32.51 -32.81
C SER A 261 -3.53 32.00 -32.71
N GLY A 262 -3.74 30.71 -32.45
CA GLY A 262 -5.05 30.09 -32.31
C GLY A 262 -5.70 29.65 -33.64
N ALA A 263 -5.04 29.88 -34.77
CA ALA A 263 -5.49 29.42 -36.09
C ALA A 263 -5.38 27.89 -36.19
N LYS A 264 -6.28 27.22 -36.93
CA LYS A 264 -6.13 25.78 -37.20
C LYS A 264 -4.86 25.56 -38.05
N ARG A 265 -4.11 24.50 -37.75
CA ARG A 265 -2.98 24.10 -38.60
C ARG A 265 -3.47 23.37 -39.84
N GLU A 266 -2.76 23.58 -40.95
CA GLU A 266 -2.96 22.86 -42.20
C GLU A 266 -2.45 21.42 -42.09
N GLY A 267 -3.06 20.53 -42.88
CA GLY A 267 -2.76 19.10 -42.90
C GLY A 267 -3.42 18.31 -41.77
N ASP A 268 -3.05 17.02 -41.70
CA ASP A 268 -3.51 16.05 -40.71
C ASP A 268 -2.36 15.60 -39.79
N GLU A 269 -2.62 14.62 -38.93
CA GLU A 269 -1.63 14.06 -37.98
C GLU A 269 -0.30 13.67 -38.63
N LYS A 270 -0.31 13.26 -39.89
CA LYS A 270 0.88 12.77 -40.61
C LYS A 270 1.57 13.86 -41.41
N THR A 271 0.85 14.91 -41.82
CA THR A 271 1.32 15.88 -42.81
C THR A 271 1.47 17.30 -42.26
N TRP A 272 0.87 17.62 -41.12
CA TRP A 272 0.88 18.97 -40.55
C TRP A 272 2.29 19.53 -40.39
N PHE A 273 3.25 18.69 -40.02
CA PHE A 273 4.62 19.13 -39.75
C PHE A 273 5.35 19.60 -41.03
N ASN A 274 4.94 19.11 -42.21
CA ASN A 274 5.49 19.58 -43.48
C ASN A 274 5.11 21.03 -43.77
N TRP A 275 3.91 21.44 -43.35
CA TRP A 275 3.45 22.83 -43.45
C TRP A 275 4.16 23.74 -42.44
N VAL A 276 4.43 23.22 -41.24
CA VAL A 276 5.14 23.95 -40.19
C VAL A 276 6.59 24.16 -40.57
N THR A 277 7.28 23.16 -41.11
CA THR A 277 8.70 23.30 -41.46
C THR A 277 8.94 24.06 -42.75
N GLY A 278 7.92 24.22 -43.62
CA GLY A 278 8.10 24.81 -44.95
C GLY A 278 8.33 23.77 -46.05
N ALA A 279 8.32 22.48 -45.75
CA ALA A 279 8.55 21.40 -46.72
C ALA A 279 7.44 21.35 -47.78
N HIS A 280 6.18 21.56 -47.37
CA HIS A 280 5.07 21.66 -48.31
C HIS A 280 5.24 22.89 -49.21
N GLN A 281 5.55 24.04 -48.63
CA GLN A 281 5.71 25.29 -49.35
C GLN A 281 6.85 25.22 -50.36
N ASN A 282 7.96 24.55 -50.01
CA ASN A 282 9.06 24.31 -50.94
C ASN A 282 8.67 23.40 -52.11
N MET A 283 7.82 22.39 -51.89
CA MET A 283 7.36 21.48 -52.96
C MET A 283 6.44 22.16 -53.98
N PHE A 284 5.73 23.22 -53.57
CA PHE A 284 4.72 23.92 -54.37
C PHE A 284 5.08 25.38 -54.67
N ASP A 285 6.34 25.78 -54.47
CA ASP A 285 6.84 27.15 -54.68
C ASP A 285 5.99 28.24 -53.98
N LEU A 286 5.52 27.94 -52.77
CA LEU A 286 4.74 28.86 -51.93
C LEU A 286 5.65 29.66 -50.97
N PRO A 287 5.17 30.81 -50.43
CA PRO A 287 5.91 31.59 -49.44
C PRO A 287 6.33 30.76 -48.22
N THR A 288 7.57 30.94 -47.78
CA THR A 288 8.13 30.25 -46.63
C THR A 288 7.41 30.66 -45.32
N PRO A 289 7.10 29.72 -44.40
CA PRO A 289 6.45 30.06 -43.15
C PRO A 289 7.32 30.96 -42.25
N SER A 290 6.67 31.97 -41.66
CA SER A 290 7.25 32.88 -40.67
C SER A 290 7.67 32.16 -39.39
N ALA A 291 8.52 32.78 -38.57
CA ALA A 291 8.93 32.20 -37.28
C ALA A 291 7.73 31.83 -36.38
N THR A 292 6.69 32.67 -36.35
CA THR A 292 5.47 32.42 -35.58
C THR A 292 4.72 31.17 -36.08
N GLU A 293 4.60 30.99 -37.40
CA GLU A 293 3.94 29.81 -37.99
C GLU A 293 4.73 28.52 -37.73
N ARG A 294 6.07 28.64 -37.71
CA ARG A 294 7.00 27.54 -37.39
C ARG A 294 7.09 27.19 -35.91
N THR A 295 6.60 28.06 -35.03
CA THR A 295 6.66 27.82 -33.59
C THR A 295 5.53 26.89 -33.18
N ILE A 296 5.88 25.82 -32.46
CA ILE A 296 4.96 24.79 -31.97
C ILE A 296 4.93 24.79 -30.44
N TYR A 297 3.87 24.22 -29.86
CA TYR A 297 3.84 23.86 -28.45
C TYR A 297 4.53 22.51 -28.23
N VAL A 298 5.29 22.41 -27.15
CA VAL A 298 5.92 21.18 -26.67
C VAL A 298 5.61 20.99 -25.18
N PRO A 299 5.54 19.75 -24.67
CA PRO A 299 5.39 19.53 -23.24
C PRO A 299 6.64 19.99 -22.49
N GLY A 300 6.46 20.35 -21.21
CA GLY A 300 7.58 20.57 -20.32
C GLY A 300 8.43 19.32 -20.12
N VAL A 301 9.74 19.50 -19.99
CA VAL A 301 10.67 18.44 -19.62
C VAL A 301 10.82 18.43 -18.10
N TYR A 302 10.61 17.27 -17.48
CA TYR A 302 10.67 17.11 -16.03
C TYR A 302 11.28 15.77 -15.63
N GLY A 303 11.58 15.62 -14.34
CA GLY A 303 12.23 14.42 -13.81
C GLY A 303 13.62 14.21 -14.40
N ALA A 304 14.00 12.95 -14.62
CA ALA A 304 15.35 12.58 -15.06
C ALA A 304 15.74 13.08 -16.47
N LEU A 305 14.77 13.47 -17.31
CA LEU A 305 15.08 14.06 -18.62
C LEU A 305 15.60 15.49 -18.49
N ALA A 306 15.18 16.23 -17.46
CA ALA A 306 15.67 17.59 -17.25
C ALA A 306 17.18 17.62 -16.93
N ASP A 307 17.71 16.53 -16.38
CA ASP A 307 19.13 16.37 -16.07
C ASP A 307 19.96 15.94 -17.31
N ARG A 308 19.32 15.57 -18.44
CA ARG A 308 19.98 15.10 -19.67
C ARG A 308 19.99 16.19 -20.74
N PHE A 309 20.88 17.16 -20.59
CA PHE A 309 21.11 18.19 -21.60
C PHE A 309 21.45 17.57 -22.97
N PRO A 310 20.66 17.81 -24.03
CA PRO A 310 20.98 17.33 -25.37
C PRO A 310 22.24 18.01 -25.89
N SER A 311 23.25 17.23 -26.27
CA SER A 311 24.49 17.74 -26.86
C SER A 311 24.21 18.63 -28.07
N GLY A 312 24.72 19.86 -28.07
CA GLY A 312 24.53 20.83 -29.17
C GLY A 312 23.30 21.73 -29.05
N SER A 313 22.54 21.65 -27.95
CA SER A 313 21.46 22.61 -27.65
C SER A 313 22.00 23.87 -26.95
N ASN A 314 21.23 24.97 -26.96
CA ASN A 314 21.57 26.19 -26.21
C ASN A 314 21.03 26.06 -24.76
N PRO A 315 21.88 26.16 -23.71
CA PRO A 315 21.45 26.13 -22.32
C PRO A 315 20.32 27.10 -21.97
N ASP A 316 20.32 28.31 -22.54
CA ASP A 316 19.30 29.33 -22.26
C ASP A 316 17.93 28.97 -22.84
N HIS A 317 17.91 28.25 -23.97
CA HIS A 317 16.67 27.73 -24.54
C HIS A 317 16.15 26.51 -23.77
N TRP A 318 17.06 25.66 -23.29
CA TRP A 318 16.73 24.47 -22.51
C TRP A 318 16.04 24.83 -21.17
N ALA A 319 16.52 25.89 -20.50
CA ALA A 319 15.90 26.41 -19.28
C ALA A 319 14.41 26.79 -19.46
N ASN A 320 14.00 27.21 -20.66
CA ASN A 320 12.61 27.57 -20.98
C ASN A 320 11.69 26.37 -21.21
N TRP A 321 12.24 25.16 -21.37
CA TRP A 321 11.48 23.94 -21.63
C TRP A 321 11.39 23.05 -20.40
N HIS A 322 12.23 23.27 -19.40
CA HIS A 322 12.11 22.58 -18.12
C HIS A 322 10.93 23.05 -17.30
N VAL A 323 10.24 22.10 -16.67
CA VAL A 323 9.34 22.45 -15.57
C VAL A 323 10.19 22.86 -14.38
N PRO A 324 10.05 24.09 -13.84
CA PRO A 324 10.82 24.54 -12.70
C PRO A 324 10.63 23.61 -11.50
N VAL A 325 11.74 23.11 -10.96
CA VAL A 325 11.74 22.31 -9.73
C VAL A 325 11.74 23.27 -8.55
N ALA A 326 10.63 23.31 -7.82
CA ALA A 326 10.43 24.21 -6.69
C ALA A 326 11.27 23.79 -5.48
N ALA A 327 11.34 22.48 -5.23
CA ALA A 327 12.12 21.90 -4.16
C ALA A 327 12.53 20.46 -4.50
N ARG A 328 13.40 19.87 -3.68
CA ARG A 328 13.74 18.45 -3.76
C ARG A 328 13.68 17.83 -2.38
N THR A 329 13.30 16.56 -2.31
CA THR A 329 13.37 15.81 -1.04
C THR A 329 14.81 15.76 -0.54
N THR A 330 15.03 16.01 0.75
CA THR A 330 16.38 15.98 1.36
C THR A 330 16.74 14.59 1.89
N ALA A 331 15.74 13.74 2.10
CA ALA A 331 15.85 12.37 2.57
C ALA A 331 14.75 11.50 1.93
N GLU A 332 14.77 10.21 2.22
CA GLU A 332 13.69 9.30 1.82
C GLU A 332 12.35 9.77 2.40
N LEU A 333 11.33 9.84 1.55
CA LEU A 333 9.98 10.27 1.89
C LEU A 333 9.00 9.18 1.48
N ILE A 334 8.15 8.76 2.42
CA ILE A 334 7.17 7.71 2.18
C ILE A 334 5.82 8.37 1.99
N ILE A 335 5.20 8.15 0.83
CA ILE A 335 3.85 8.62 0.51
C ILE A 335 2.92 7.43 0.57
N SER A 336 1.86 7.50 1.36
CA SER A 336 0.83 6.46 1.39
C SER A 336 -0.48 7.00 0.84
N ILE A 337 -1.16 6.19 0.04
CA ILE A 337 -2.50 6.45 -0.45
C ILE A 337 -3.44 5.44 0.23
N SER A 338 -4.39 5.95 1.00
CA SER A 338 -5.41 5.17 1.70
C SER A 338 -6.77 5.46 1.08
N GLU A 339 -7.64 4.46 0.94
CA GLU A 339 -9.04 4.66 0.55
C GLU A 339 -9.97 4.19 1.67
N GLN A 340 -10.74 5.10 2.24
CA GLN A 340 -11.75 4.78 3.24
C GLN A 340 -13.12 5.27 2.79
N ARG A 341 -14.07 4.34 2.63
CA ARG A 341 -15.45 4.64 2.17
C ARG A 341 -15.49 5.49 0.89
N GLY A 342 -14.56 5.23 -0.04
CA GLY A 342 -14.47 5.94 -1.31
C GLY A 342 -13.72 7.27 -1.27
N VAL A 343 -13.17 7.69 -0.13
CA VAL A 343 -12.36 8.91 0.02
C VAL A 343 -10.88 8.54 0.05
N PHE A 344 -10.10 9.15 -0.83
CA PHE A 344 -8.65 8.99 -0.84
C PHE A 344 -7.95 9.98 0.09
N THR A 345 -6.95 9.48 0.82
CA THR A 345 -6.07 10.28 1.67
C THR A 345 -4.62 10.02 1.28
N VAL A 346 -3.87 11.09 1.04
CA VAL A 346 -2.43 11.05 0.76
C VAL A 346 -1.67 11.45 2.02
N THR A 347 -0.85 10.56 2.55
CA THR A 347 -0.11 10.79 3.80
C THR A 347 1.39 10.70 3.55
N ALA A 348 2.12 11.77 3.85
CA ALA A 348 3.57 11.80 3.87
C ALA A 348 4.09 11.33 5.24
N ARG A 349 5.11 10.47 5.22
CA ARG A 349 5.84 9.95 6.38
C ARG A 349 7.34 10.05 6.15
N ASN A 350 8.09 10.22 7.23
CA ASN A 350 9.54 10.01 7.17
C ASN A 350 9.88 8.50 7.12
N ARG A 351 11.16 8.16 6.99
CA ARG A 351 11.65 6.76 6.94
C ARG A 351 11.23 5.91 8.15
N GLN A 352 11.06 6.51 9.33
CA GLN A 352 10.62 5.83 10.55
C GLN A 352 9.09 5.61 10.61
N GLY A 353 8.34 6.03 9.60
CA GLY A 353 6.88 5.93 9.58
C GLY A 353 6.14 7.05 10.32
N LYS A 354 6.86 8.01 10.91
CA LYS A 354 6.23 9.17 11.54
C LYS A 354 5.54 10.01 10.46
N VAL A 355 4.25 10.25 10.66
CA VAL A 355 3.47 11.14 9.80
C VAL A 355 4.05 12.55 9.86
N THR A 356 4.41 13.08 8.69
CA THR A 356 4.95 14.44 8.52
C THR A 356 3.96 15.35 7.82
N GLY A 357 3.03 14.82 7.04
CA GLY A 357 2.00 15.61 6.39
C GLY A 357 0.82 14.76 5.96
N ILE A 358 -0.38 15.33 6.03
CA ILE A 358 -1.61 14.66 5.57
C ILE A 358 -2.30 15.59 4.59
N LEU A 359 -2.61 15.06 3.42
CA LEU A 359 -3.48 15.66 2.43
C LEU A 359 -4.66 14.73 2.21
N GLN A 360 -5.69 14.91 3.03
CA GLN A 360 -7.00 14.30 2.80
C GLN A 360 -7.82 15.22 1.90
N GLY A 361 -8.73 14.61 1.12
CA GLY A 361 -9.74 15.25 0.26
C GLY A 361 -9.61 16.77 0.22
N ALA A 362 -8.99 17.26 -0.87
CA ALA A 362 -8.40 18.59 -0.91
C ALA A 362 -9.32 19.61 -0.28
N ALA A 363 -8.73 20.64 0.32
CA ALA A 363 -9.40 21.89 0.64
C ALA A 363 -10.19 22.53 -0.54
N GLU A 364 -10.32 21.86 -1.70
CA GLU A 364 -11.17 22.23 -2.84
C GLU A 364 -11.91 21.07 -3.54
N LYS A 365 -11.59 19.77 -3.33
CA LYS A 365 -12.41 18.62 -3.82
C LYS A 365 -11.89 17.29 -3.27
N SER A 366 -12.76 16.47 -2.68
CA SER A 366 -12.41 15.09 -2.32
C SER A 366 -12.18 14.27 -3.59
N GLU A 367 -11.00 13.66 -3.72
CA GLU A 367 -10.74 12.68 -4.77
C GLU A 367 -11.44 11.38 -4.36
N SER A 368 -12.52 11.05 -5.06
CA SER A 368 -13.24 9.79 -4.91
C SER A 368 -12.78 8.78 -5.96
N SER A 369 -13.18 7.52 -5.83
CA SER A 369 -12.94 6.50 -6.87
C SER A 369 -13.51 6.91 -8.25
N TYR A 370 -14.60 7.68 -8.29
CA TYR A 370 -15.17 8.19 -9.54
C TYR A 370 -14.33 9.34 -10.13
N GLU A 371 -13.86 10.26 -9.30
CA GLU A 371 -12.95 11.34 -9.74
C GLU A 371 -11.61 10.79 -10.21
N LEU A 372 -11.15 9.68 -9.60
CA LEU A 372 -9.95 8.98 -10.02
C LEU A 372 -10.11 8.39 -11.43
N TYR A 373 -11.27 7.81 -11.73
CA TYR A 373 -11.60 7.31 -13.07
C TYR A 373 -11.65 8.45 -14.11
N ASN A 374 -12.29 9.57 -13.79
CA ASN A 374 -12.31 10.74 -14.68
C ASN A 374 -10.90 11.28 -14.94
N THR A 375 -10.07 11.31 -13.90
CA THR A 375 -8.65 11.68 -14.01
C THR A 375 -7.90 10.70 -14.91
N ALA A 376 -8.18 9.40 -14.80
CA ALA A 376 -7.57 8.39 -15.65
C ALA A 376 -7.95 8.55 -17.13
N VAL A 377 -9.24 8.74 -17.43
CA VAL A 377 -9.74 8.99 -18.79
C VAL A 377 -9.13 10.26 -19.39
N LYS A 378 -9.00 11.33 -18.60
CA LYS A 378 -8.40 12.59 -19.04
C LYS A 378 -6.90 12.42 -19.33
N ASN A 379 -6.17 11.80 -18.40
CA ASN A 379 -4.72 11.85 -18.37
C ASN A 379 -4.05 10.65 -19.06
N TYR A 380 -4.77 9.55 -19.32
CA TYR A 380 -4.28 8.37 -20.03
C TYR A 380 -5.29 7.94 -21.10
N PRO A 381 -5.57 8.80 -22.09
CA PRO A 381 -6.59 8.53 -23.11
C PRO A 381 -6.26 7.36 -24.02
N GLY A 382 -5.01 6.90 -24.09
CA GLY A 382 -4.64 5.71 -24.86
C GLY A 382 -5.04 4.41 -24.18
N CYS A 383 -4.96 4.35 -22.84
CA CYS A 383 -5.42 3.23 -22.03
C CYS A 383 -5.89 3.71 -20.64
N PRO A 384 -7.16 4.15 -20.49
CA PRO A 384 -7.67 4.65 -19.22
C PRO A 384 -7.66 3.62 -18.08
N SER A 385 -7.82 2.32 -18.37
CA SER A 385 -7.77 1.25 -17.37
C SER A 385 -6.39 1.12 -16.74
N ALA A 386 -5.32 1.07 -17.55
CA ALA A 386 -3.94 1.11 -17.06
C ALA A 386 -3.67 2.38 -16.24
N GLY A 387 -4.17 3.52 -16.72
CA GLY A 387 -4.10 4.80 -16.02
C GLY A 387 -4.78 4.79 -14.65
N PHE A 388 -5.97 4.18 -14.55
CA PHE A 388 -6.73 4.07 -13.32
C PHE A 388 -6.01 3.20 -12.30
N GLU A 389 -5.49 2.04 -12.73
CA GLU A 389 -4.70 1.17 -11.86
C GLU A 389 -3.40 1.83 -11.41
N MET A 390 -2.70 2.54 -12.29
CA MET A 390 -1.51 3.32 -11.91
C MET A 390 -1.85 4.33 -10.81
N LEU A 391 -2.92 5.11 -10.99
CA LEU A 391 -3.33 6.09 -9.99
C LEU A 391 -3.76 5.46 -8.66
N ARG A 392 -4.37 4.26 -8.69
CA ARG A 392 -4.94 3.58 -7.52
C ARG A 392 -3.92 2.74 -6.76
N PHE A 393 -3.12 1.95 -7.49
CA PHE A 393 -2.22 0.93 -6.96
C PHE A 393 -0.74 1.28 -7.14
N GLY A 394 -0.41 2.35 -7.88
CA GLY A 394 0.97 2.69 -8.22
C GLY A 394 1.60 1.78 -9.27
N ARG A 395 0.83 0.85 -9.82
CA ARG A 395 1.24 -0.17 -10.79
C ARG A 395 0.03 -0.70 -11.55
N VAL A 396 0.25 -1.17 -12.77
CA VAL A 396 -0.77 -1.81 -13.61
C VAL A 396 -0.82 -3.30 -13.30
N LEU A 397 -1.92 -3.76 -12.72
CA LEU A 397 -2.12 -5.14 -12.26
C LEU A 397 -2.87 -5.97 -13.30
N GLY A 398 -3.80 -5.35 -14.02
CA GLY A 398 -4.60 -5.96 -15.05
C GLY A 398 -3.82 -6.22 -16.36
N PRO A 399 -4.47 -6.90 -17.32
CA PRO A 399 -3.86 -7.27 -18.59
C PRO A 399 -3.68 -6.08 -19.56
N ASP A 400 -4.35 -4.96 -19.29
CA ASP A 400 -4.35 -3.79 -20.16
C ASP A 400 -3.03 -3.03 -20.04
N ALA A 401 -2.12 -3.26 -20.98
CA ALA A 401 -0.83 -2.57 -21.00
C ALA A 401 -0.99 -1.06 -21.24
N PRO A 402 -0.18 -0.20 -20.60
CA PRO A 402 -0.14 1.23 -20.91
C PRO A 402 0.10 1.48 -22.40
N ALA A 403 -0.68 2.39 -22.99
CA ALA A 403 -0.44 2.83 -24.36
C ALA A 403 0.84 3.67 -24.44
N GLN A 404 1.63 3.50 -25.51
CA GLN A 404 2.85 4.28 -25.73
C GLN A 404 2.62 5.80 -25.70
N SER A 405 1.43 6.24 -26.14
CA SER A 405 1.00 7.64 -26.15
C SER A 405 0.69 8.23 -24.77
N ASP A 406 0.62 7.40 -23.73
CA ASP A 406 0.40 7.81 -22.34
C ASP A 406 1.70 7.76 -21.52
N LEU A 407 2.77 7.18 -22.07
CA LEU A 407 4.07 7.07 -21.41
C LEU A 407 4.87 8.37 -21.54
N TYR A 408 5.56 8.73 -20.47
CA TYR A 408 6.59 9.76 -20.43
C TYR A 408 7.93 9.10 -20.11
N ASN A 409 8.90 9.23 -21.02
CA ASN A 409 10.20 8.56 -20.90
C ASN A 409 10.07 7.03 -20.62
N GLY A 410 9.13 6.38 -21.30
CA GLY A 410 8.88 4.94 -21.17
C GLY A 410 8.19 4.52 -19.87
N ARG A 411 7.71 5.46 -19.04
CA ARG A 411 6.98 5.16 -17.79
C ARG A 411 5.64 5.85 -17.77
N LEU A 412 4.64 5.24 -17.15
CA LEU A 412 3.31 5.83 -17.00
C LEU A 412 3.34 6.79 -15.81
N PRO A 413 3.24 8.12 -16.00
CA PRO A 413 3.42 9.09 -14.93
C PRO A 413 2.36 8.95 -13.85
N HIS A 414 2.70 9.10 -12.57
CA HIS A 414 1.74 9.10 -11.47
C HIS A 414 1.86 10.39 -10.67
N ILE A 415 1.33 11.48 -11.21
CA ILE A 415 1.42 12.79 -10.55
C ILE A 415 0.39 12.89 -9.43
N ARG A 416 0.83 13.19 -8.20
CA ARG A 416 -0.02 13.48 -7.04
C ARG A 416 0.41 14.74 -6.32
N ARG A 417 -0.55 15.39 -5.67
CA ARG A 417 -0.27 16.45 -4.69
C ARG A 417 0.09 15.81 -3.35
N VAL A 418 1.12 16.33 -2.72
CA VAL A 418 1.61 15.87 -1.42
C VAL A 418 1.83 17.09 -0.53
N ARG A 419 1.37 17.00 0.73
CA ARG A 419 1.66 17.99 1.77
C ARG A 419 2.89 17.55 2.57
N LEU A 420 3.86 18.44 2.73
CA LEU A 420 5.07 18.21 3.52
C LEU A 420 4.95 18.77 4.95
N SER A 421 5.99 18.55 5.77
CA SER A 421 6.01 18.91 7.20
C SER A 421 5.93 20.40 7.51
N ASP A 422 6.37 21.24 6.58
CA ASP A 422 6.27 22.69 6.68
C ASP A 422 4.89 23.22 6.21
N GLY A 423 3.98 22.34 5.80
CA GLY A 423 2.65 22.66 5.30
C GLY A 423 2.58 22.96 3.80
N SER A 424 3.72 23.07 3.12
CA SER A 424 3.78 23.25 1.67
C SER A 424 3.11 22.09 0.93
N ILE A 425 2.56 22.38 -0.26
CA ILE A 425 1.92 21.39 -1.12
C ILE A 425 2.58 21.43 -2.47
N PHE A 426 3.13 20.29 -2.90
CA PHE A 426 3.77 20.15 -4.20
C PHE A 426 3.15 19.02 -5.01
N PHE A 427 3.31 19.08 -6.32
CA PHE A 427 3.14 17.93 -7.21
C PHE A 427 4.41 17.08 -7.22
N VAL A 428 4.24 15.77 -7.19
CA VAL A 428 5.32 14.78 -7.27
C VAL A 428 4.90 13.62 -8.16
N ASP A 429 5.84 13.05 -8.90
CA ASP A 429 5.63 11.83 -9.67
C ASP A 429 5.94 10.59 -8.80
N LEU A 430 4.89 9.89 -8.38
CA LEU A 430 4.98 8.67 -7.56
C LEU A 430 5.43 7.44 -8.36
N ASN A 431 5.60 7.55 -9.69
CA ASN A 431 6.20 6.52 -10.52
C ASN A 431 7.50 7.01 -11.19
N ALA A 432 8.18 7.98 -10.58
CA ALA A 432 9.49 8.46 -11.01
C ALA A 432 10.58 7.38 -10.83
N ALA A 433 11.71 7.54 -11.55
CA ALA A 433 12.83 6.60 -11.48
C ALA A 433 13.35 6.48 -10.04
N GLY A 434 13.56 5.24 -9.58
CA GLY A 434 14.03 4.95 -8.21
C GLY A 434 12.93 4.89 -7.15
N VAL A 435 11.68 5.26 -7.46
CA VAL A 435 10.56 5.06 -6.53
C VAL A 435 10.25 3.57 -6.39
N ARG A 436 10.07 3.11 -5.15
CA ARG A 436 9.63 1.76 -4.80
C ARG A 436 8.17 1.80 -4.37
N VAL A 437 7.38 0.81 -4.76
CA VAL A 437 5.94 0.75 -4.45
C VAL A 437 5.56 -0.54 -3.74
N TYR A 438 4.78 -0.42 -2.68
CA TYR A 438 4.34 -1.50 -1.80
C TYR A 438 2.86 -1.33 -1.45
N SER A 439 2.28 -2.36 -0.86
CA SER A 439 0.99 -2.31 -0.18
C SER A 439 1.11 -2.84 1.26
N ASP A 440 0.04 -2.79 2.05
CA ASP A 440 0.03 -3.42 3.37
C ASP A 440 0.34 -4.93 3.30
N ALA A 441 0.06 -5.57 2.16
CA ALA A 441 0.41 -6.97 1.87
C ALA A 441 1.92 -7.26 1.90
N ASP A 442 2.76 -6.23 1.79
CA ASP A 442 4.22 -6.34 1.71
C ASP A 442 4.92 -6.07 3.05
N PHE A 443 4.14 -5.99 4.13
CA PHE A 443 4.60 -5.83 5.51
C PHE A 443 5.62 -4.70 5.70
N PRO A 444 5.30 -3.47 5.25
CA PRO A 444 6.20 -2.34 5.34
C PRO A 444 6.61 -2.04 6.80
N HIS A 445 7.92 -2.04 7.08
CA HIS A 445 8.45 -1.81 8.43
C HIS A 445 8.02 -0.47 9.05
N TRP A 446 7.81 0.57 8.23
CA TRP A 446 7.30 1.87 8.70
C TRP A 446 5.82 1.85 9.15
N GLN A 447 5.10 0.74 8.95
CA GLN A 447 3.76 0.51 9.53
C GLN A 447 3.82 -0.29 10.84
N GLY A 448 5.00 -0.46 11.43
CA GLY A 448 5.20 -1.12 12.73
C GLY A 448 5.66 -2.58 12.66
N TRP A 449 5.76 -3.16 11.46
CA TRP A 449 6.28 -4.53 11.28
C TRP A 449 7.76 -4.63 11.68
N THR A 450 8.03 -5.40 12.73
CA THR A 450 9.34 -5.52 13.36
C THR A 450 9.72 -6.99 13.57
N PHE A 451 10.99 -7.31 13.40
CA PHE A 451 11.56 -8.62 13.74
C PHE A 451 12.27 -8.51 15.08
N ILE A 452 11.95 -9.42 16.00
CA ILE A 452 12.56 -9.50 17.33
C ILE A 452 12.99 -10.96 17.52
N ASP A 453 14.30 -11.18 17.66
CA ASP A 453 14.95 -12.50 17.77
C ASP A 453 16.26 -12.37 18.56
N ASP A 454 16.30 -11.45 19.54
CA ASP A 454 17.48 -11.14 20.37
C ASP A 454 17.53 -11.95 21.69
N ASP A 455 16.59 -12.88 21.88
CA ASP A 455 16.53 -13.79 23.02
C ASP A 455 16.72 -15.24 22.54
N LEU A 456 17.87 -15.85 22.89
CA LEU A 456 18.37 -17.07 22.25
C LEU A 456 18.65 -18.22 23.22
N ASP A 457 18.45 -18.03 24.53
CA ASP A 457 18.91 -18.99 25.55
C ASP A 457 17.93 -20.16 25.79
N GLY A 458 16.70 -20.05 25.25
CA GLY A 458 15.67 -21.09 25.31
C GLY A 458 15.09 -21.35 26.71
N ASN A 459 15.33 -20.46 27.69
CA ASN A 459 14.94 -20.66 29.09
C ASN A 459 13.44 -20.40 29.36
N SER A 460 12.66 -20.05 28.33
CA SER A 460 11.22 -19.67 28.36
C SER A 460 10.88 -18.37 29.10
N ARG A 461 11.89 -17.61 29.52
CA ARG A 461 11.79 -16.20 29.88
C ARG A 461 12.04 -15.36 28.64
N CYS A 462 11.51 -14.15 28.66
CA CYS A 462 11.73 -13.09 27.69
C CYS A 462 12.82 -12.16 28.23
N ASP A 463 14.05 -12.40 27.80
CA ASP A 463 15.20 -11.54 28.08
C ASP A 463 15.53 -10.60 26.90
N SER A 464 14.62 -10.51 25.92
CA SER A 464 14.69 -9.60 24.77
C SER A 464 14.71 -8.13 25.19
N GLY A 465 15.88 -7.48 25.14
CA GLY A 465 16.02 -6.05 25.41
C GLY A 465 15.23 -5.19 24.42
N THR A 466 15.12 -5.63 23.16
CA THR A 466 14.33 -4.93 22.14
C THR A 466 12.85 -4.91 22.49
N LEU A 467 12.30 -6.07 22.86
CA LEU A 467 10.87 -6.20 23.21
C LEU A 467 10.53 -5.46 24.49
N LEU A 468 11.36 -5.60 25.52
CA LEU A 468 11.16 -4.94 26.81
C LEU A 468 11.14 -3.41 26.66
N ASN A 469 12.04 -2.83 25.86
CA ASN A 469 12.02 -1.39 25.57
C ASN A 469 10.78 -0.94 24.79
N LEU A 470 10.20 -1.82 23.97
CA LEU A 470 8.99 -1.52 23.19
C LEU A 470 7.74 -1.48 24.08
N ILE A 471 7.63 -2.40 25.03
CA ILE A 471 6.45 -2.52 25.92
C ILE A 471 6.55 -1.64 27.17
N GLU A 472 7.77 -1.45 27.68
CA GLU A 472 8.10 -0.59 28.83
C GLU A 472 9.32 0.28 28.49
N PRO A 473 9.15 1.36 27.69
CA PRO A 473 10.25 2.27 27.41
C PRO A 473 10.76 2.87 28.71
N LEU A 474 12.00 2.53 29.07
CA LEU A 474 12.69 3.09 30.23
C LEU A 474 12.64 4.63 30.13
N LYS A 475 12.22 5.30 31.21
CA LYS A 475 12.30 6.76 31.27
C LYS A 475 13.75 7.16 31.01
N PRO A 476 14.02 8.13 30.12
CA PRO A 476 15.37 8.67 29.99
C PRO A 476 15.83 9.16 31.36
N MET A 477 17.01 8.71 31.80
CA MET A 477 17.65 9.12 33.05
C MET A 477 17.96 10.62 33.06
#